data_AF-A0A442GT20-F1
#
_entry.id   AF-A0A442GT20-F1
#
_cell.length_a   1.000
_cell.length_b   1.000
_cell.length_c   1.000
_cell.angle_alpha   90.00
_cell.angle_beta   90.00
_cell.angle_gamma   90.00
#
_symmetry.space_group_name_H-M   'P 1'
#
loop_
_entity.id
_entity.type
_entity.pdbx_description
1 polymer ?
#
loop_
_entity_poly.entity_id
_entity_poly.type
_entity_poly.pdbx_seq_one_letter_code
_entity_poly.pdbx_strand_id
1 'polypeptide(L)' 'MNIPMVRDHEKLIKALEHLKRGAAPAVGVVDAKGDLVGYVIIENIGELMLLRS' A
#
# COMPACT_ATOMS: atom_id res chain seq x y z
N MET A 1 16.46 -5.28 -0.68
CA MET A 1 15.10 -5.33 -0.11
C MET A 1 14.11 -5.31 -1.26
N ASN A 2 13.21 -6.29 -1.33
CA ASN A 2 12.18 -6.33 -2.37
C ASN A 2 10.93 -5.63 -1.81
N ILE A 3 10.61 -4.43 -2.30
CA ILE A 3 9.41 -3.71 -1.87
C ILE A 3 8.23 -4.30 -2.66
N PRO A 4 7.20 -4.84 -1.98
CA PRO A 4 6.02 -5.35 -2.67
C PRO A 4 5.30 -4.23 -3.42
N MET A 5 4.71 -4.58 -4.57
CA MET A 5 4.03 -3.64 -5.46
C MET A 5 2.58 -4.09 -5.66
N VAL A 6 1.65 -3.14 -5.68
CA VAL A 6 0.24 -3.34 -6.06
C VAL A 6 -0.12 -2.38 -7.18
N ARG A 7 -1.21 -2.65 -7.90
CA ARG A 7 -1.76 -1.73 -8.91
C ARG A 7 -2.63 -0.65 -8.27
N ASP A 8 -2.68 0.51 -8.90
CA ASP A 8 -3.51 1.67 -8.53
C ASP A 8 -5.02 1.40 -8.39
N HIS A 9 -5.54 0.40 -9.10
CA HIS A 9 -6.95 -0.01 -9.07
C HIS A 9 -7.22 -1.21 -8.14
N GLU A 10 -6.19 -1.81 -7.54
CA GLU A 10 -6.38 -2.90 -6.59
C GLU A 10 -7.00 -2.39 -5.28
N LYS A 11 -7.79 -3.25 -4.63
CA LYS A 11 -8.39 -2.92 -3.34
C LYS A 11 -7.30 -2.70 -2.29
N LEU A 12 -7.50 -1.70 -1.42
CA LEU A 12 -6.59 -1.38 -0.30
C LEU A 12 -6.23 -2.60 0.57
N ILE A 13 -7.11 -3.61 0.65
CA ILE A 13 -6.84 -4.87 1.37
C ILE A 13 -5.58 -5.60 0.86
N LYS A 14 -5.22 -5.45 -0.41
CA LYS A 14 -4.00 -6.02 -0.99
C LYS A 14 -2.74 -5.36 -0.46
N ALA A 15 -2.71 -4.04 -0.36
CA ALA A 15 -1.61 -3.35 0.30
C ALA A 15 -1.53 -3.71 1.79
N LEU A 16 -2.68 -3.85 2.47
CA LEU A 16 -2.75 -4.27 3.86
C LEU A 16 -2.18 -5.67 4.10
N GLU A 17 -2.40 -6.63 3.18
CA GLU A 17 -1.83 -7.98 3.28
C GLU A 17 -0.29 -7.93 3.34
N HIS A 18 0.34 -7.03 2.57
CA HIS A 18 1.79 -6.85 2.55
C HIS A 18 2.34 -6.04 3.75
N LEU A 19 1.58 -5.06 4.25
CA LEU A 19 1.99 -4.25 5.40
C LEU A 19 1.76 -4.98 6.74
N LYS A 20 0.79 -5.91 6.79
CA LYS A 20 0.55 -6.73 7.97
C LYS A 20 1.74 -7.65 8.26
N ARG A 21 1.95 -7.92 9.56
CA ARG A 21 3.01 -8.80 10.08
C ARG A 21 4.45 -8.35 9.79
N GLY A 22 4.66 -7.06 9.50
CA GLY A 22 6.01 -6.51 9.28
C GLY A 22 6.74 -7.10 8.07
N ALA A 23 6.00 -7.67 7.11
CA ALA A 23 6.58 -8.32 5.93
C ALA A 23 7.29 -7.32 5.01
N ALA A 24 6.83 -6.07 4.99
CA ALA A 24 7.50 -4.97 4.32
C ALA A 24 7.23 -3.63 5.02
N PRO A 25 8.18 -2.69 5.01
CA PRO A 25 7.99 -1.35 5.59
C PRO A 25 7.09 -0.44 4.75
N ALA A 26 6.90 -0.76 3.47
CA ALA A 26 6.08 -0.01 2.54
C ALA A 26 5.60 -0.92 1.40
N VAL A 27 4.54 -0.50 0.70
CA VAL A 27 4.05 -1.10 -0.54
C VAL A 27 4.07 -0.02 -1.61
N GLY A 28 4.74 -0.26 -2.74
CA GLY A 28 4.68 0.66 -3.88
C GLY A 28 3.39 0.47 -4.68
N VAL A 29 2.91 1.54 -5.29
CA VAL A 29 1.73 1.56 -6.15
C VAL A 29 2.17 1.87 -7.55
N VAL A 30 1.86 1.00 -8.49
CA VAL A 30 2.17 1.16 -9.91
C VAL A 30 0.91 1.32 -10.75
N ASP A 31 1.02 2.09 -11.83
CA ASP A 31 -0.08 2.29 -12.78
C ASP A 31 -0.24 1.10 -13.75
N ALA A 32 -1.07 1.28 -14.78
CA ALA A 32 -1.28 0.27 -15.83
C ALA A 32 0.00 -0.04 -16.63
N LYS A 33 0.87 0.96 -16.83
CA LYS A 33 2.14 0.86 -17.57
C LYS A 33 3.25 0.25 -16.72
N GLY A 34 3.04 0.15 -15.41
CA GLY A 34 4.03 -0.34 -14.45
C GLY A 34 4.91 0.77 -13.87
N ASP A 35 4.57 2.04 -14.14
CA ASP A 35 5.28 3.18 -13.58
C ASP A 35 4.92 3.34 -12.09
N LEU A 36 5.91 3.60 -11.25
CA LEU A 36 5.70 3.87 -9.81
C LEU A 36 5.03 5.23 -9.65
N VAL A 37 3.79 5.23 -9.18
CA VAL A 37 2.96 6.44 -9.00
C VAL A 37 2.71 6.80 -7.55
N GLY A 38 3.06 5.91 -6.61
CA GLY A 38 2.94 6.20 -5.18
C GLY A 38 3.43 5.06 -4.30
N TYR A 39 3.21 5.20 -3.00
CA TYR A 39 3.45 4.15 -2.02
C TYR A 39 2.47 4.28 -0.84
N VAL A 40 2.29 3.20 -0.10
CA VAL A 40 1.44 3.15 1.10
C VAL A 40 2.25 2.56 2.24
N ILE A 41 2.19 3.22 3.40
CA ILE A 41 2.70 2.71 4.68
C ILE A 41 1.54 2.48 5.66
N ILE A 42 1.81 1.76 6.75
CA ILE A 42 0.77 1.38 7.72
C ILE A 42 0.15 2.61 8.39
N GLU A 43 0.94 3.68 8.57
CA GLU A 43 0.53 4.96 9.15
C GLU A 43 -0.55 5.64 8.29
N ASN A 44 -0.39 5.69 6.96
CA ASN A 44 -1.39 6.31 6.07
C ASN A 44 -2.77 5.65 6.20
N ILE A 45 -2.78 4.33 6.39
CA ILE A 45 -4.02 3.58 6.55
C ILE A 45 -4.63 3.85 7.93
N GLY A 46 -3.80 3.91 8.98
CA GLY A 46 -4.23 4.30 10.32
C GLY A 46 -4.94 5.67 10.31
N GLU A 47 -4.32 6.67 9.67
CA GLU A 47 -4.89 8.01 9.50
C GLU A 47 -6.22 7.99 8.74
N LEU A 48 -6.32 7.21 7.65
CA LEU A 48 -7.55 7.10 6.87
C LEU A 48 -8.72 6.52 7.70
N MET A 49 -8.44 5.54 8.57
CA MET A 49 -9.48 4.93 9.42
C MET A 49 -9.97 5.90 10.50
N LEU A 50 -9.10 6.75 11.04
CA LEU A 50 -9.47 7.79 11.99
C LEU A 50 -10.36 8.86 11.35
N LEU A 51 -10.15 9.20 10.07
CA LEU A 51 -10.99 10.18 9.35
C LEU A 51 -12.42 9.68 9.07
N ARG A 52 -12.70 8.39 9.25
CA ARG A 52 -14.02 7.79 9.02
C ARG A 52 -14.80 7.48 10.32
N SER A 53 -14.36 8.00 11.47
CA SER A 53 -15.06 7.86 12.76
C SER A 53 -16.03 9.01 13.03
#